data_AF-G2DE94-F1
#
_entry.id   AF-G2DE94-F1
#
_cell.length_a   1.000
_cell.length_b   1.000
_cell.length_c   1.000
_cell.angle_alpha   90.00
_cell.angle_beta   90.00
_cell.angle_gamma   90.00
#
_symmetry.space_group_name_H-M   'P 1'
#
loop_
_entity.id
_entity.type
_entity.pdbx_description
1 polymer ?
#
loop_
_entity_poly.entity_id
_entity_poly.type
_entity_poly.pdbx_seq_one_letter_code
_entity_poly.pdbx_strand_id
1 'polypeptide(L)'
;MNRTSFHWLLLALLMQTPAQAEQRLELQGTSIIGSRESPQVLYLVPWQKPGPGQPLGMPSLQSASDLLAPIERAQFRRRLDYFNAVAERP
;
A
#
# COMPACT_ATOMS: atom_id res chain seq x y z
N MET A 1 -47.81 50.85 -40.41
CA MET A 1 -46.68 50.68 -39.47
C MET A 1 -45.49 51.43 -40.05
N ASN A 2 -45.08 52.55 -39.44
CA ASN A 2 -44.09 53.44 -40.05
C ASN A 2 -42.71 52.76 -40.04
N ARG A 3 -41.99 52.79 -41.18
CA ARG A 3 -40.69 52.11 -41.36
C ARG A 3 -39.67 52.44 -40.27
N THR A 4 -39.71 53.66 -39.76
CA THR A 4 -38.86 54.15 -38.66
C THR A 4 -39.22 53.53 -37.31
N SER A 5 -40.50 53.31 -37.04
CA SER A 5 -40.98 52.66 -35.81
C SER A 5 -40.53 51.20 -35.73
N PHE A 6 -40.41 50.52 -36.88
CA PHE A 6 -39.89 49.16 -36.94
C PHE A 6 -38.41 49.08 -36.55
N HIS A 7 -37.58 50.02 -37.02
CA HIS A 7 -36.17 50.08 -36.64
C HIS A 7 -35.97 50.38 -35.15
N TRP A 8 -36.80 51.26 -34.56
CA TRP A 8 -36.74 51.53 -33.13
C TRP A 8 -37.16 50.31 -32.28
N LEU A 9 -38.18 49.57 -32.71
CA LEU A 9 -38.55 48.30 -32.07
C LEU A 9 -37.44 47.26 -32.16
N LEU A 10 -36.78 47.17 -33.31
CA LEU A 10 -35.69 46.22 -33.54
C LEU A 10 -34.44 46.59 -32.71
N LEU A 11 -34.15 47.89 -32.56
CA LEU A 11 -33.08 48.38 -31.69
C LEU A 11 -33.37 48.10 -30.20
N ALA A 12 -34.62 48.31 -29.75
CA ALA A 12 -35.03 48.02 -28.38
C ALA A 12 -34.93 46.51 -28.05
N LEU A 13 -35.20 45.66 -29.04
CA LEU A 13 -35.07 44.20 -28.89
C LEU A 13 -33.60 43.75 -28.78
N LEU A 14 -32.68 44.43 -29.48
CA LEU A 14 -31.23 44.15 -29.43
C LEU A 14 -30.55 44.60 -28.13
N MET A 15 -31.17 45.49 -27.35
CA MET A 15 -30.62 46.01 -26.09
C MET A 15 -31.02 45.17 -24.86
N GLN A 16 -31.61 43.99 -25.03
CA GLN A 16 -31.91 43.10 -23.91
C GLN A 16 -30.65 42.37 -23.42
N THR A 17 -30.00 42.90 -22.38
CA THR A 17 -28.92 42.18 -21.68
C THR A 17 -29.53 41.16 -20.71
N PRO A 18 -29.28 39.85 -20.86
CA PRO A 18 -29.77 38.87 -19.89
C PRO A 18 -29.08 39.08 -18.55
N ALA A 19 -29.85 39.36 -17.50
CA ALA A 19 -29.34 39.38 -16.14
C ALA A 19 -28.98 37.94 -15.73
N GLN A 20 -27.71 37.66 -15.50
CA GLN A 20 -27.26 36.38 -14.96
C GLN A 20 -27.51 36.40 -13.44
N ALA A 21 -28.48 35.63 -12.97
CA ALA A 21 -28.68 35.43 -11.54
C ALA A 21 -27.53 34.55 -11.00
N GLU A 22 -26.81 35.03 -9.99
CA GLU A 22 -25.74 34.29 -9.34
C GLU A 22 -26.35 33.16 -8.50
N GLN A 23 -26.23 31.92 -8.99
CA GLN A 23 -26.72 30.75 -8.27
C GLN A 23 -25.72 30.36 -7.18
N ARG A 24 -25.95 30.82 -5.95
CA ARG A 24 -25.13 30.47 -4.79
C ARG A 24 -25.51 29.10 -4.26
N LEU A 25 -24.64 28.12 -4.46
CA LEU A 25 -24.79 26.77 -3.91
C LEU A 25 -24.15 26.71 -2.52
N GLU A 26 -24.95 26.68 -1.46
CA GLU A 26 -24.45 26.43 -0.10
C GLU A 26 -24.27 24.91 0.11
N LEU A 27 -23.04 24.45 -0.07
CA LEU A 27 -22.67 23.08 0.25
C LEU A 27 -22.50 22.97 1.78
N GLN A 28 -23.28 22.09 2.41
CA GLN A 28 -23.02 21.70 3.80
C GLN A 28 -21.63 21.04 3.86
N GLY A 29 -20.75 21.53 4.74
CA GLY A 29 -19.37 21.07 4.82
C GLY A 29 -19.29 19.55 5.04
N THR A 30 -18.47 18.88 4.24
CA THR A 30 -18.16 17.46 4.44
C THR A 30 -17.10 17.34 5.53
N SER A 31 -17.45 16.76 6.68
CA SER A 31 -16.49 16.46 7.74
C SER A 31 -15.64 15.25 7.36
N ILE A 32 -14.37 15.49 7.02
CA ILE A 32 -13.39 14.43 6.80
C ILE A 32 -12.91 13.96 8.17
N ILE A 33 -13.48 12.86 8.65
CA ILE A 33 -12.99 12.18 9.85
C ILE A 33 -11.66 11.51 9.46
N GLY A 34 -10.55 12.17 9.79
CA GLY A 34 -9.21 11.66 9.52
C GLY A 34 -9.01 10.24 10.05
N SER A 35 -8.34 9.42 9.24
CA SER A 35 -7.99 8.00 9.45
C SER A 35 -7.93 7.60 10.93
N ARG A 36 -8.97 6.88 11.39
CA ARG A 36 -9.05 6.32 12.75
C ARG A 36 -8.34 4.97 12.89
N GLU A 37 -7.58 4.57 11.89
CA GLU A 37 -6.91 3.28 11.81
C GLU A 37 -5.39 3.44 11.83
N SER A 38 -4.94 4.35 12.69
CA SER A 38 -3.59 4.35 13.23
C SER A 38 -3.23 2.90 13.63
N PRO A 39 -2.29 2.23 12.95
CA PRO A 39 -1.96 0.86 13.26
C PRO A 39 -1.44 0.81 14.70
N GLN A 40 -2.13 0.07 15.56
CA GLN A 40 -1.67 -0.17 16.91
C GLN A 40 -0.42 -1.07 16.83
N VAL A 41 0.76 -0.47 16.96
CA VAL A 41 2.02 -1.23 16.93
C VAL A 41 2.20 -1.95 18.27
N LEU A 42 2.02 -3.26 18.26
CA LEU A 42 2.35 -4.13 19.39
C LEU A 42 3.88 -4.30 19.46
N TYR A 43 4.50 -3.80 20.53
CA TYR A 43 5.93 -4.02 20.80
C TYR A 43 6.12 -5.20 21.75
N LEU A 44 6.65 -6.31 21.23
CA LEU A 44 6.95 -7.51 22.00
C LEU A 44 8.36 -7.39 22.60
N VAL A 45 8.42 -7.28 23.93
CA VAL A 45 9.71 -7.34 24.65
C VAL A 45 10.10 -8.81 24.82
N PRO A 46 11.31 -9.22 24.39
CA PRO A 46 11.78 -10.58 24.64
C PRO A 46 11.94 -10.77 26.16
N TRP A 47 11.17 -11.71 26.69
CA TRP A 47 11.13 -12.03 28.12
C TRP A 47 12.35 -12.84 28.59
N GLN A 48 13.19 -13.30 27.66
CA GLN A 48 14.39 -14.09 27.95
C GLN A 48 15.62 -13.44 27.33
N LYS A 49 16.71 -13.37 28.11
CA LYS A 49 18.01 -12.89 27.62
C LYS A 49 18.48 -13.80 26.48
N PRO A 50 19.04 -13.27 25.37
CA PRO A 50 19.65 -14.11 24.36
C PRO A 50 20.76 -14.92 25.04
N GLY A 51 20.65 -16.25 24.98
CA GLY A 51 21.71 -17.14 25.42
C GLY A 51 23.00 -16.88 24.64
N PRO A 52 24.15 -17.42 25.08
CA PRO A 52 25.39 -17.31 24.32
C PRO A 52 25.10 -17.71 22.86
N GLY A 53 25.28 -16.75 21.95
CA GLY A 53 24.76 -16.82 20.59
C GLY A 53 25.14 -18.14 19.92
N GLN A 54 24.15 -18.79 19.32
CA GLN A 54 24.39 -19.96 18.48
C GLN A 54 25.39 -19.55 17.39
N PRO A 55 26.52 -20.26 17.21
CA PRO A 55 27.43 -19.95 16.14
C PRO A 55 26.65 -19.99 14.82
N LEU A 56 26.64 -18.87 14.10
CA LEU A 56 26.01 -18.73 12.80
C LEU A 56 26.52 -19.87 11.90
N GLY A 57 25.64 -20.82 11.57
CA GLY A 57 25.94 -21.95 10.70
C GLY A 57 25.81 -23.34 11.33
N MET A 58 25.63 -23.46 12.65
CA MET A 58 25.24 -24.76 13.23
C MET A 58 23.72 -24.93 13.15
N PRO A 59 23.19 -25.97 12.48
CA PRO A 59 21.79 -26.29 12.58
C PRO A 59 21.47 -26.48 14.07
N SER A 60 20.45 -25.78 14.56
CA SER A 60 19.91 -26.06 15.89
C SER A 60 19.44 -27.51 15.88
N LEU A 61 20.20 -28.39 16.53
CA LEU A 61 19.70 -29.72 16.86
C LEU A 61 18.63 -29.47 17.91
N GLN A 62 17.38 -29.38 17.46
CA GLN A 62 16.26 -28.99 18.29
C GLN A 62 15.93 -30.10 19.31
N SER A 63 16.46 -31.30 19.09
CA SER A 63 16.30 -32.45 19.98
C SER A 63 17.42 -33.49 19.83
N ALA A 64 17.63 -34.33 20.84
CA ALA A 64 18.50 -35.52 20.74
C ALA A 64 17.98 -36.54 19.72
N SER A 65 16.67 -36.53 19.43
CA SER A 65 16.07 -37.33 18.35
C SER A 65 16.53 -36.90 16.96
N ASP A 66 16.86 -35.62 16.74
CA ASP A 66 17.39 -35.16 15.44
C ASP A 66 18.77 -35.75 15.14
N LEU A 67 19.56 -36.06 16.18
CA LEU A 67 20.86 -36.73 16.03
C LEU A 67 20.72 -38.21 15.64
N LEU A 68 19.59 -38.82 15.99
CA LEU A 68 19.29 -40.23 15.73
C LEU A 68 18.33 -40.43 14.56
N ALA A 69 17.96 -39.34 13.86
CA ALA A 69 17.07 -39.41 12.73
C ALA A 69 17.69 -40.26 11.60
N PRO A 70 16.93 -41.16 10.95
CA PRO A 70 17.40 -41.92 9.82
C PRO A 70 17.91 -41.01 8.69
N ILE A 71 19.08 -41.32 8.14
CA ILE A 71 19.64 -40.57 7.02
C ILE A 71 19.07 -41.10 5.70
N GLU A 72 18.30 -40.24 5.01
CA GLU A 72 17.78 -40.54 3.67
C GLU A 72 18.88 -40.38 2.60
N ARG A 73 19.29 -41.50 2.00
CA ARG A 73 20.43 -41.55 1.04
C ARG A 73 20.25 -40.61 -0.15
N ALA A 74 19.04 -40.49 -0.69
CA ALA A 74 18.77 -39.61 -1.84
C ALA A 74 18.90 -38.13 -1.46
N GLN A 75 18.45 -37.74 -0.27
CA GLN A 75 18.55 -36.36 0.23
C GLN A 75 20.00 -36.01 0.55
N PHE A 76 20.75 -36.93 1.17
CA PHE A 76 22.15 -36.71 1.49
C PHE A 76 22.99 -36.49 0.22
N ARG A 77 22.77 -37.30 -0.83
CA ARG A 77 23.44 -37.14 -2.12
C ARG A 77 23.16 -35.79 -2.77
N ARG A 78 21.88 -35.39 -2.83
CA ARG A 78 21.49 -34.07 -3.37
C ARG A 78 22.15 -32.92 -2.63
N ARG A 79 22.30 -33.04 -1.30
CA ARG A 79 22.97 -32.03 -0.47
C ARG A 79 24.47 -31.96 -0.78
N LEU A 80 25.12 -33.10 -0.99
CA LEU A 80 26.53 -33.16 -1.40
C LEU A 80 26.74 -32.49 -2.77
N ASP A 81 25.88 -32.80 -3.74
CA ASP A 81 25.93 -32.18 -5.08
C ASP A 81 25.78 -30.66 -5.00
N TYR A 82 24.85 -30.16 -4.17
CA TYR A 82 24.66 -28.73 -3.92
C TYR A 82 25.93 -28.08 -3.34
N PHE A 83 26.52 -28.66 -2.31
CA PHE A 83 27.71 -28.09 -1.67
C PHE A 83 28.93 -28.09 -2.59
N ASN A 84 29.10 -29.13 -3.42
CA ASN A 84 30.15 -29.15 -4.45
C ASN A 84 29.93 -28.03 -5.47
N ALA A 85 28.70 -27.86 -5.97
CA ALA A 85 28.37 -26.78 -6.90
C ALA A 85 28.54 -25.37 -6.32
N VAL A 86 28.33 -25.20 -5.00
CA VAL A 86 28.59 -23.93 -4.30
C VAL A 86 30.08 -23.71 -4.09
N ALA A 87 30.84 -24.74 -3.74
CA ALA A 87 32.29 -24.65 -3.53
C ALA A 87 33.08 -24.42 -4.83
N GLU A 88 32.53 -24.84 -5.97
CA GLU A 88 33.11 -24.63 -7.30
C GLU A 88 32.79 -23.24 -7.91
N ARG A 89 31.99 -22.40 -7.25
CA ARG A 89 31.83 -20.99 -7.67
C ARG A 89 33.09 -20.18 -7.29
N PRO A 90 33.68 -19.43 -8.24
CA PRO A 90 34.84 -18.57 -7.97
C PRO A 90 34.51 -17.37 -7.07
#